data_AF-A0A8T5NJ66-F1
#
_entry.id   AF-A0A8T5NJ66-F1
#
_cell.length_a   1.000
_cell.length_b   1.000
_cell.length_c   1.000
_cell.angle_alpha   90.00
_cell.angle_beta   90.00
_cell.angle_gamma   90.00
#
_symmetry.space_group_name_H-M   'P 1'
#
loop_
_entity.id
_entity.type
_entity.pdbx_description
1 polymer ?
#
loop_
_entity_poly.entity_id
_entity_poly.type
_entity_poly.pdbx_seq_one_letter_code
_entity_poly.pdbx_strand_id
1 'polypeptide(L)'
;MNSPTKPEERVWELGLNIVPYYKRFIFVDAYNSLIMSPSKEKYVVLNPDNINEFSEIIIKILKEVPSSLIFFDSLSTIMDLCGEEVTVEAVRVWNSVAKLYGHDIVYNFTAWPYSRQTLTTIQEELFNYVISTGMAARNLLSVHDPAILDLNYA
;
A
#
# COMPACT_ATOMS: atom_id res chain seq x y z
N MET A 1 11.53 20.03 -1.41
CA MET A 1 11.69 18.60 -1.06
C MET A 1 11.78 17.88 -2.39
N ASN A 2 12.97 17.40 -2.76
CA ASN A 2 13.24 16.86 -4.10
C ASN A 2 12.50 15.54 -4.26
N SER A 3 11.70 15.40 -5.31
CA SER A 3 11.15 14.10 -5.71
C SER A 3 12.31 13.29 -6.31
N PRO A 4 12.71 12.15 -5.73
CA PRO A 4 13.59 11.25 -6.44
C PRO A 4 12.75 10.67 -7.57
N THR A 5 13.09 11.05 -8.80
CA THR A 5 12.45 10.66 -10.07
C THR A 5 12.44 9.15 -10.34
N LYS A 6 12.89 8.34 -9.37
CA LYS A 6 13.33 6.96 -9.52
C LYS A 6 13.14 6.20 -8.20
N PRO A 7 12.21 5.22 -8.12
CA PRO A 7 12.01 4.39 -6.94
C PRO A 7 13.31 3.74 -6.42
N GLU A 8 14.26 3.43 -7.31
CA GLU A 8 15.57 2.88 -6.95
C GLU A 8 16.41 3.80 -6.03
N GLU A 9 16.28 5.12 -6.15
CA GLU A 9 17.02 6.07 -5.31
C GLU A 9 16.49 6.07 -3.88
N ARG A 10 15.16 5.98 -3.71
CA ARG A 10 14.49 5.90 -2.40
C ARG A 10 14.87 4.65 -1.61
N VAL A 11 14.97 3.52 -2.31
CA VAL A 11 15.29 2.24 -1.65
C VAL A 11 16.79 2.16 -1.31
N TRP A 12 17.64 2.81 -2.12
CA TRP A 12 19.04 3.01 -1.79
C TRP A 12 19.25 3.87 -0.53
N GLU A 13 18.46 4.94 -0.35
CA GLU A 13 18.49 5.78 0.86
C GLU A 13 18.14 5.01 2.15
N LEU A 14 17.40 3.90 2.03
CA LEU A 14 17.05 3.01 3.14
C LEU A 14 18.13 1.93 3.41
N GLY A 15 19.25 1.95 2.70
CA GLY A 15 20.32 0.95 2.80
C GLY A 15 19.99 -0.40 2.17
N LEU A 16 18.89 -0.47 1.40
CA LEU A 16 18.45 -1.69 0.72
C LEU A 16 18.91 -1.67 -0.74
N ASN A 17 19.80 -2.59 -1.10
CA ASN A 17 20.19 -2.76 -2.50
C ASN A 17 19.17 -3.64 -3.24
N ILE A 18 18.14 -3.02 -3.81
CA ILE A 18 17.13 -3.73 -4.63
C ILE A 18 17.52 -3.87 -6.11
N VAL A 19 18.63 -3.26 -6.55
CA VAL A 19 19.08 -3.30 -7.94
C VAL A 19 19.15 -4.74 -8.50
N PRO A 20 19.66 -5.75 -7.77
CA PRO A 20 19.68 -7.13 -8.25
C PRO A 20 18.28 -7.73 -8.47
N TYR A 21 17.28 -7.20 -7.78
CA TYR A 21 15.92 -7.71 -7.75
C TYR A 21 14.94 -6.85 -8.54
N TYR A 22 15.39 -5.76 -9.18
CA TYR A 22 14.51 -4.76 -9.82
C TYR A 22 13.50 -5.37 -10.80
N LYS A 23 13.90 -6.41 -11.56
CA LYS A 23 13.00 -7.12 -12.49
C LYS A 23 11.85 -7.90 -11.81
N ARG A 24 11.90 -8.06 -10.49
CA ARG A 24 10.85 -8.70 -9.68
C ARG A 24 9.89 -7.68 -9.06
N PHE A 25 10.18 -6.39 -9.17
CA PHE A 25 9.31 -5.33 -8.67
C PHE A 25 8.38 -4.84 -9.77
N ILE A 26 7.14 -4.55 -9.37
CA ILE A 26 6.19 -3.81 -10.16
C ILE A 26 5.93 -2.52 -9.38
N PHE A 27 6.20 -1.38 -10.00
CA PHE A 27 5.89 -0.08 -9.42
C PHE A 27 4.53 0.41 -9.92
N VAL A 28 3.76 0.99 -9.00
CA VAL A 28 2.50 1.66 -9.28
C VAL A 28 2.71 3.12 -8.95
N ASP A 29 2.58 3.98 -9.95
CA ASP A 29 2.81 5.40 -9.79
C ASP A 29 1.51 6.15 -9.52
N ALA A 30 1.37 6.68 -8.31
CA ALA A 30 0.31 7.61 -7.95
C ALA A 30 0.85 9.01 -7.60
N TYR A 31 2.16 9.22 -7.73
CA TYR A 31 2.82 10.46 -7.30
C TYR A 31 3.03 11.43 -8.46
N ASN A 32 3.49 10.95 -9.63
CA ASN A 32 3.81 11.84 -10.74
C ASN A 32 2.58 12.62 -11.23
N SER A 33 1.39 12.00 -11.17
CA SER A 33 0.12 12.67 -11.46
C SER A 33 -0.17 13.85 -10.52
N LEU A 34 0.18 13.76 -9.22
CA LEU A 34 0.03 14.86 -8.26
C LEU A 34 0.85 16.10 -8.63
N ILE A 35 2.01 15.88 -9.26
CA ILE A 35 2.93 16.96 -9.64
C ILE A 35 2.88 17.28 -11.14
N MET A 36 1.86 16.79 -11.85
CA MET A 36 1.68 16.98 -13.30
C MET A 36 2.90 16.56 -14.12
N SER A 37 3.61 15.52 -13.67
CA SER A 37 4.77 14.93 -14.34
C SER A 37 4.35 13.65 -15.04
N PRO A 38 4.91 13.32 -16.23
CA PRO A 38 4.64 12.05 -16.87
C PRO A 38 5.27 10.88 -16.11
N SER A 39 4.51 9.80 -15.96
CA SER A 39 5.02 8.50 -15.48
C SER A 39 5.56 7.64 -16.62
N LYS A 40 6.55 6.80 -16.32
CA LYS A 40 7.01 5.72 -17.22
C LYS A 40 6.58 4.34 -16.75
N GLU A 41 5.85 4.26 -15.64
CA GLU A 41 5.43 2.99 -15.07
C GLU A 41 4.26 2.37 -15.84
N LYS A 42 4.18 1.04 -15.80
CA LYS A 42 3.10 0.30 -16.46
C LYS A 42 1.73 0.59 -15.82
N TYR A 43 1.71 0.78 -14.51
CA TYR A 43 0.50 1.05 -13.73
C TYR A 43 0.61 2.44 -13.14
N VAL A 44 -0.37 3.29 -13.46
CA VAL A 44 -0.40 4.70 -13.07
C VAL A 44 -1.81 5.03 -12.60
N VAL A 45 -1.90 5.74 -11.46
CA VAL A 45 -3.12 6.38 -10.99
C VAL A 45 -3.06 7.83 -11.49
N LEU A 46 -3.88 8.16 -12.49
CA LEU A 46 -3.91 9.47 -13.14
C LEU A 46 -4.62 10.52 -12.29
N ASN A 47 -5.65 10.13 -11.55
CA ASN A 47 -6.31 11.00 -10.58
C ASN A 47 -6.17 10.51 -9.12
N PRO A 48 -5.08 10.90 -8.43
CA PRO A 48 -4.76 10.44 -7.09
C PRO A 48 -5.60 11.08 -5.96
N ASP A 49 -6.59 11.92 -6.26
CA ASP A 49 -7.63 12.34 -5.31
C ASP A 49 -8.92 11.49 -5.42
N ASN A 50 -8.97 10.53 -6.36
CA ASN A 50 -10.11 9.66 -6.60
C ASN A 50 -9.83 8.21 -6.19
N ILE A 51 -10.46 7.78 -5.09
CA ILE A 51 -10.30 6.42 -4.55
C ILE A 51 -10.74 5.31 -5.52
N ASN A 52 -11.66 5.61 -6.44
CA ASN A 52 -12.11 4.64 -7.43
C ASN A 52 -10.99 4.30 -8.42
N GLU A 53 -10.17 5.27 -8.79
CA GLU A 53 -9.06 5.04 -9.72
C GLU A 53 -7.93 4.22 -9.07
N PHE A 54 -7.65 4.48 -7.79
CA PHE A 54 -6.81 3.57 -6.99
C PHE A 54 -7.39 2.15 -7.02
N SER A 55 -8.68 2.00 -6.73
CA SER A 55 -9.33 0.69 -6.67
C SER A 55 -9.29 -0.05 -7.99
N GLU A 56 -9.53 0.63 -9.11
CA GLU A 56 -9.43 0.04 -10.45
C GLU A 56 -8.03 -0.52 -10.71
N ILE A 57 -6.98 0.27 -10.43
CA ILE A 57 -5.59 -0.16 -10.65
C ILE A 57 -5.19 -1.28 -9.69
N ILE A 58 -5.48 -1.15 -8.39
CA ILE A 58 -5.13 -2.14 -7.37
C ILE A 58 -5.83 -3.47 -7.64
N ILE A 59 -7.14 -3.46 -7.89
CA ILE A 59 -7.92 -4.67 -8.20
C ILE A 59 -7.44 -5.30 -9.50
N LYS A 60 -7.09 -4.50 -10.51
CA LYS A 60 -6.51 -5.01 -11.75
C LYS A 60 -5.20 -5.74 -11.48
N ILE A 61 -4.29 -5.15 -10.72
CA ILE A 61 -3.00 -5.76 -10.37
C ILE A 61 -3.20 -7.06 -9.62
N LEU A 62 -4.03 -7.05 -8.57
CA LEU A 62 -4.36 -8.23 -7.76
C LEU A 62 -4.92 -9.41 -8.58
N LYS A 63 -5.51 -9.14 -9.75
CA LYS A 63 -6.06 -10.18 -10.63
C LYS A 63 -5.07 -10.64 -11.71
N GLU A 64 -4.19 -9.74 -12.16
CA GLU A 64 -3.29 -9.99 -13.29
C GLU A 64 -1.94 -10.60 -12.88
N VAL A 65 -1.46 -10.29 -11.67
CA VAL A 65 -0.11 -10.68 -11.25
C VAL A 65 -0.15 -11.94 -10.38
N PRO A 66 0.90 -12.78 -10.41
CA PRO A 66 1.01 -13.91 -9.49
C PRO A 66 1.00 -13.44 -8.03
N SER A 67 0.55 -14.31 -7.13
CA SER A 67 0.68 -14.18 -5.67
C SER A 67 1.99 -13.48 -5.28
N SER A 68 1.87 -12.33 -4.62
CA SER A 68 2.97 -11.40 -4.36
C SER A 68 2.71 -10.59 -3.09
N LEU A 69 3.78 -10.04 -2.51
CA LEU A 69 3.70 -9.03 -1.46
C LEU A 69 3.48 -7.65 -2.09
N ILE A 70 2.46 -6.94 -1.62
CA ILE A 70 2.11 -5.59 -2.06
C ILE A 70 2.41 -4.63 -0.93
N PHE A 71 3.12 -3.55 -1.24
CA PHE A 71 3.50 -2.54 -0.27
C PHE A 71 2.96 -1.17 -0.66
N PHE A 72 2.14 -0.58 0.21
CA PHE A 72 1.69 0.79 0.09
C PHE A 72 2.64 1.70 0.87
N ASP A 73 3.34 2.59 0.16
CA ASP A 73 4.29 3.53 0.77
C ASP A 73 3.64 4.50 1.76
N SER A 74 2.38 4.89 1.52
CA SER A 74 1.61 5.67 2.51
C SER A 74 0.10 5.53 2.32
N LEU A 75 -0.54 4.76 3.18
CA LEU A 75 -2.01 4.72 3.27
C LEU A 75 -2.58 6.05 3.76
N SER A 76 -1.88 6.71 4.69
CA SER A 76 -2.27 8.03 5.20
C SER A 76 -2.35 9.07 4.08
N THR A 77 -1.43 9.06 3.10
CA THR A 77 -1.52 9.97 1.96
C THR A 77 -2.76 9.72 1.10
N ILE A 78 -3.17 8.48 0.91
CA ILE A 78 -4.43 8.17 0.20
C ILE A 78 -5.62 8.68 1.00
N MET A 79 -5.64 8.49 2.32
CA MET A 79 -6.69 9.02 3.20
C MET A 79 -6.77 10.55 3.18
N ASP A 80 -5.62 11.23 3.18
CA ASP A 80 -5.56 12.70 3.14
C ASP A 80 -6.10 13.26 1.81
N LEU A 81 -5.87 12.55 0.70
CA LEU A 81 -6.29 12.97 -0.65
C LEU A 81 -7.75 12.60 -0.96
N CYS A 82 -8.15 11.37 -0.62
CA CYS A 82 -9.44 10.81 -1.00
C CYS A 82 -10.50 10.88 0.10
N GLY A 83 -10.10 11.09 1.35
CA GLY A 83 -10.97 11.07 2.54
C GLY A 83 -10.89 9.75 3.32
N GLU A 84 -11.00 9.85 4.65
CA GLU A 84 -10.84 8.73 5.59
C GLU A 84 -11.83 7.58 5.32
N GLU A 85 -13.14 7.86 5.38
CA GLU A 85 -14.20 6.85 5.34
C GLU A 85 -14.20 6.06 4.03
N VAL A 86 -14.13 6.76 2.90
CA VAL A 86 -14.13 6.12 1.57
C VAL A 86 -12.86 5.29 1.35
N THR A 87 -11.73 5.71 1.90
CA THR A 87 -10.48 4.96 1.81
C THR A 87 -10.53 3.70 2.67
N VAL A 88 -11.09 3.76 3.88
CA VAL A 88 -11.28 2.59 4.75
C VAL A 88 -12.11 1.52 4.04
N GLU A 89 -13.23 1.90 3.43
CA GLU A 89 -14.09 0.96 2.71
C GLU A 89 -13.40 0.38 1.47
N ALA A 90 -12.63 1.19 0.73
CA ALA A 90 -11.82 0.70 -0.38
C ALA A 90 -10.77 -0.32 0.09
N VAL A 91 -10.06 -0.06 1.20
CA VAL A 91 -9.08 -0.99 1.78
C VAL A 91 -9.72 -2.31 2.20
N ARG A 92 -10.94 -2.30 2.77
CA ARG A 92 -11.68 -3.56 3.06
C ARG A 92 -11.85 -4.41 1.80
N VAL A 93 -12.21 -3.78 0.69
CA VAL A 93 -12.36 -4.46 -0.60
C VAL A 93 -11.01 -4.95 -1.11
N TRP A 94 -9.96 -4.12 -1.07
CA TRP A 94 -8.63 -4.50 -1.54
C TRP A 94 -8.08 -5.70 -0.75
N ASN A 95 -8.20 -5.70 0.58
CA ASN A 95 -7.81 -6.81 1.45
C ASN A 95 -8.58 -8.09 1.12
N SER A 96 -9.89 -7.98 0.87
CA SER A 96 -10.74 -9.13 0.51
C SER A 96 -10.33 -9.74 -0.83
N VAL A 97 -10.06 -8.90 -1.84
CA VAL A 97 -9.59 -9.35 -3.15
C VAL A 97 -8.19 -9.93 -3.04
N ALA A 98 -7.29 -9.31 -2.27
CA ALA A 98 -5.94 -9.80 -2.06
C ALA A 98 -5.94 -11.22 -1.48
N LYS A 99 -6.74 -11.45 -0.44
CA LYS A 99 -6.93 -12.79 0.12
C LYS A 99 -7.45 -13.79 -0.91
N LEU A 100 -8.43 -13.40 -1.74
CA LEU A 100 -8.98 -14.27 -2.79
C LEU A 100 -7.93 -14.71 -3.81
N TYR A 101 -6.95 -13.85 -4.12
CA TYR A 101 -5.90 -14.11 -5.10
C TYR A 101 -4.54 -14.50 -4.46
N GLY A 102 -4.50 -14.71 -3.15
CA GLY A 102 -3.31 -15.16 -2.42
C GLY A 102 -2.23 -14.08 -2.20
N HIS A 103 -2.58 -12.80 -2.28
CA HIS A 103 -1.64 -11.71 -2.02
C HIS A 103 -1.58 -11.33 -0.54
N ASP A 104 -0.38 -10.99 -0.09
CA ASP A 104 -0.16 -10.29 1.18
C ASP A 104 -0.07 -8.79 0.92
N ILE A 105 -0.71 -7.99 1.77
CA ILE A 105 -0.61 -6.53 1.67
C ILE A 105 -0.05 -5.94 2.97
N VAL A 106 0.93 -5.05 2.81
CA VAL A 106 1.48 -4.21 3.86
C VAL A 106 1.21 -2.75 3.55
N TYR A 107 0.69 -2.02 4.52
CA TYR A 107 0.46 -0.59 4.45
C TYR A 107 1.35 0.13 5.46
N ASN A 108 2.10 1.12 4.99
CA ASN A 108 2.70 2.11 5.87
C ASN A 108 1.67 3.21 6.16
N PHE A 109 1.44 3.49 7.43
CA PHE A 109 0.42 4.43 7.89
C PHE A 109 0.99 5.38 8.94
N THR A 110 0.75 6.68 8.79
CA THR A 110 1.02 7.66 9.84
C THR A 110 -0.30 8.04 10.51
N ALA A 111 -0.40 7.87 11.83
CA ALA A 111 -1.59 8.25 12.58
C ALA A 111 -1.64 9.77 12.81
N TRP A 112 -2.01 10.49 11.75
CA TRP A 112 -2.42 11.89 11.80
C TRP A 112 -3.66 12.05 12.70
N PRO A 113 -4.11 13.30 13.01
CA PRO A 113 -5.31 13.53 13.81
C PRO A 113 -6.61 13.19 13.06
N TYR A 114 -6.67 11.99 12.48
CA TYR A 114 -7.86 11.38 11.90
C TYR A 114 -8.92 11.14 12.97
N SER A 115 -10.14 10.88 12.53
CA SER A 115 -11.23 10.58 13.45
C SER A 115 -10.90 9.36 14.32
N ARG A 116 -11.38 9.38 15.57
CA ARG A 116 -11.22 8.24 16.50
C ARG A 116 -11.76 6.95 15.90
N GLN A 117 -12.86 7.04 15.15
CA GLN A 117 -13.44 5.90 14.45
C GLN A 117 -12.46 5.30 13.44
N THR A 118 -11.88 6.12 12.55
CA THR A 118 -10.85 5.67 11.58
C THR A 118 -9.67 5.00 12.28
N LEU A 119 -9.14 5.62 13.34
CA LEU A 119 -8.01 5.07 14.08
C LEU A 119 -8.34 3.73 14.75
N THR A 120 -9.52 3.59 15.35
CA THR A 120 -10.00 2.33 15.93
C THR A 120 -10.16 1.25 14.84
N THR A 121 -10.82 1.56 13.72
CA THR A 121 -10.98 0.61 12.62
C THR A 121 -9.63 0.13 12.08
N ILE A 122 -8.66 1.04 11.92
CA ILE A 122 -7.29 0.68 11.50
C ILE A 122 -6.58 -0.19 12.54
N GLN A 123 -6.73 0.11 13.84
CA GLN A 123 -6.00 -0.62 14.88
C GLN A 123 -6.59 -2.00 15.18
N GLU A 124 -7.91 -2.14 15.08
CA GLU A 124 -8.63 -3.27 15.68
C GLU A 124 -9.41 -4.11 14.66
N GLU A 125 -9.76 -3.58 13.49
CA GLU A 125 -10.74 -4.24 12.60
C GLU A 125 -10.21 -4.57 11.20
N LEU A 126 -9.33 -3.74 10.65
CA LEU A 126 -9.02 -3.76 9.22
C LEU A 126 -7.84 -4.69 8.85
N PHE A 127 -6.96 -4.99 9.82
CA PHE A 127 -5.71 -5.70 9.59
C PHE A 127 -5.52 -6.86 10.57
N ASN A 128 -4.77 -7.88 10.13
CA ASN A 128 -4.42 -9.01 11.00
C ASN A 128 -3.29 -8.66 11.96
N TYR A 129 -2.37 -7.79 11.53
CA TYR A 129 -1.24 -7.35 12.33
C TYR A 129 -1.06 -5.83 12.21
N VAL A 130 -0.86 -5.19 13.36
CA VAL A 130 -0.55 -3.77 13.48
C VAL A 130 0.73 -3.63 14.29
N ILE A 131 1.78 -3.13 13.65
CA ILE A 131 3.08 -2.89 14.28
C ILE A 131 3.24 -1.39 14.46
N SER A 132 3.10 -0.93 15.70
CA SER A 132 3.24 0.49 16.05
C SER A 132 4.68 0.84 16.37
N THR A 133 5.17 1.95 15.80
CA THR A 133 6.51 2.49 16.08
C THR A 133 6.39 3.80 16.87
N GLY A 134 7.22 3.96 17.90
CA GLY A 134 7.09 5.06 18.88
C GLY A 134 7.47 6.45 18.38
N MET A 135 8.05 6.59 17.17
CA MET A 135 8.38 7.89 16.58
C MET A 135 7.24 8.34 15.65
N ALA A 136 6.50 9.37 16.09
CA ALA A 136 5.42 10.02 15.33
C ALA A 136 4.22 9.12 14.93
N ALA A 137 3.93 8.08 15.72
CA ALA A 137 2.76 7.19 15.54
C ALA A 137 2.66 6.59 14.13
N ARG A 138 3.79 6.08 13.61
CA ARG A 138 3.81 5.31 12.36
C ARG A 138 3.50 3.85 12.66
N ASN A 139 2.55 3.27 11.92
CA ASN A 139 2.16 1.88 12.03
C ASN A 139 2.42 1.16 10.70
N LEU A 140 2.98 -0.05 10.76
CA LEU A 140 2.95 -1.00 9.65
C LEU A 140 1.75 -1.92 9.86
N LEU A 141 0.91 -2.02 8.84
CA LEU A 141 -0.36 -2.73 8.90
C LEU A 141 -0.32 -3.86 7.87
N SER A 142 -0.61 -5.09 8.27
CA SER A 142 -0.49 -6.26 7.38
C SER A 142 -1.75 -7.12 7.38
N VAL A 143 -2.11 -7.62 6.19
CA VAL A 143 -3.10 -8.68 5.99
C VAL A 143 -2.39 -9.90 5.40
N HIS A 144 -2.67 -11.08 5.95
CA HIS A 144 -2.09 -12.36 5.53
C HIS A 144 -3.16 -13.45 5.37
N ASP A 145 -2.94 -14.40 4.46
CA ASP A 145 -3.69 -15.66 4.43
C ASP A 145 -3.08 -16.66 5.45
N PRO A 146 -3.77 -16.99 6.55
CA PRO A 146 -3.23 -17.89 7.58
C PRO A 146 -2.87 -19.30 7.05
N ALA A 147 -3.34 -19.71 5.87
CA ALA A 147 -3.05 -21.01 5.28
C ALA A 147 -1.57 -21.25 4.89
N ILE A 148 -0.72 -20.20 4.84
CA ILE A 148 0.69 -20.35 4.47
C ILE A 148 1.59 -20.73 5.66
N LEU A 149 1.17 -20.50 6.91
CA LEU A 149 1.95 -20.88 8.10
C LEU A 149 1.83 -22.38 8.45
N ASP A 150 0.75 -23.05 8.03
CA ASP A 150 0.55 -24.48 8.29
C ASP A 150 1.47 -25.39 7.43
N LEU A 151 2.19 -24.83 6.45
CA LEU A 151 3.16 -25.57 5.63
C LEU A 151 4.59 -25.56 6.20
N ASN A 152 4.84 -24.88 7.32
CA ASN A 152 6.15 -24.88 8.00
C ASN A 152 6.17 -25.67 9.32
N TYR A 153 5.09 -26.41 9.64
CA TYR A 153 5.00 -27.28 10.82
C TYR A 153 4.32 -28.64 10.54
N ALA A 154 4.51 -29.20 9.35
CA ALA A 154 4.12 -30.57 9.02
C ALA A 154 5.30 -31.38 8.47
#